data_AF-A0A7C7FZ65-F1
#
_entry.id   AF-A0A7C7FZ65-F1
#
_cell.length_a   1.000
_cell.length_b   1.000
_cell.length_c   1.000
_cell.angle_alpha   90.00
_cell.angle_beta   90.00
_cell.angle_gamma   90.00
#
_symmetry.space_group_name_H-M   'P 1'
#
loop_
_entity.id
_entity.type
_entity.pdbx_description
1 polymer ?
#
loop_
_entity_poly.entity_id
_entity_poly.type
_entity_poly.pdbx_seq_one_letter_code
_entity_poly.pdbx_strand_id
1 'polypeptide(L)' 'MKQHNSTYFRRNMNKVFNTCEESCEPVLITTRKDYRDQPQQMVIISKAQYDMMIDKINGDK' A
#
# COMPACT_ATOMS: atom_id res chain seq x y z
N MET A 1 7.07 6.37 -3.72
CA MET A 1 5.86 5.51 -3.75
C MET A 1 5.82 4.73 -5.05
N LYS A 2 5.93 3.41 -4.97
CA LYS A 2 5.86 2.51 -6.14
C LYS A 2 4.40 2.18 -6.46
N GLN A 3 4.09 1.88 -7.73
CA GLN A 3 2.73 1.52 -8.15
C GLN A 3 2.72 0.20 -8.93
N HIS A 4 1.77 -0.66 -8.59
CA HIS A 4 1.55 -1.95 -9.26
C HIS A 4 0.06 -2.19 -9.52
N ASN A 5 -0.27 -2.99 -10.53
CA ASN A 5 -1.63 -3.48 -10.71
C ASN A 5 -1.89 -4.74 -9.88
N SER A 6 -3.18 -5.06 -9.68
CA SER A 6 -3.60 -6.23 -8.89
C SER A 6 -3.03 -7.57 -9.41
N THR A 7 -2.86 -7.74 -10.71
CA THR A 7 -2.30 -8.96 -11.31
C THR A 7 -0.83 -9.14 -10.94
N TYR A 8 -0.04 -8.06 -11.03
CA TYR A 8 1.37 -8.08 -10.62
C TYR A 8 1.49 -8.37 -9.12
N PHE A 9 0.68 -7.68 -8.31
CA PHE A 9 0.69 -7.85 -6.86
C PHE A 9 0.40 -9.29 -6.44
N ARG A 10 -0.67 -9.91 -6.97
CA ARG A 10 -1.03 -11.30 -6.67
C ARG A 10 0.08 -12.30 -6.97
N ARG A 11 0.88 -12.06 -8.00
CA ARG A 11 2.00 -12.93 -8.41
C ARG A 11 3.28 -12.67 -7.62
N ASN A 12 3.45 -11.47 -7.07
CA ASN A 12 4.72 -11.02 -6.47
C ASN A 12 4.52 -10.49 -5.05
N MET A 13 3.51 -10.99 -4.34
CA MET A 13 3.05 -10.43 -3.07
C MET A 13 4.18 -10.29 -2.05
N ASN A 14 4.96 -11.36 -1.82
CA ASN A 14 6.10 -11.34 -0.88
C ASN A 14 7.18 -10.32 -1.29
N LYS A 15 7.46 -10.20 -2.59
CA LYS A 15 8.43 -9.21 -3.08
C LYS A 15 7.95 -7.78 -2.84
N VAL A 16 6.64 -7.54 -3.02
CA VAL A 16 6.04 -6.23 -2.76
C VAL A 16 6.10 -5.89 -1.27
N PHE A 17 5.82 -6.84 -0.38
CA PHE A 17 5.95 -6.64 1.06
C PHE A 17 7.39 -6.38 1.50
N ASN A 18 8.35 -7.20 1.05
CA ASN A 18 9.77 -6.97 1.37
C ASN A 18 10.25 -5.61 0.86
N THR A 19 9.83 -5.22 -0.35
CA THR A 19 10.16 -3.90 -0.90
C THR A 19 9.60 -2.79 -0.02
N CYS A 20 8.34 -2.90 0.42
CA CYS A 20 7.69 -1.91 1.29
C CYS A 20 8.43 -1.76 2.63
N GLU A 21 8.87 -2.87 3.21
CA GLU A 21 9.59 -2.90 4.49
C GLU A 21 11.00 -2.32 4.34
N GLU A 22 11.78 -2.80 3.35
CA GLU A 22 13.17 -2.40 3.14
C GLU A 22 13.31 -0.95 2.66
N SER A 23 12.46 -0.52 1.73
CA SER A 23 12.55 0.84 1.20
C SER A 23 11.86 1.86 2.09
N CYS A 24 11.10 1.43 3.10
CA CYS A 24 10.23 2.31 3.88
C CYS A 24 9.37 3.22 2.98
N GLU A 25 8.96 2.74 1.81
CA GLU A 25 8.12 3.52 0.88
C GLU A 25 6.76 2.84 0.71
N PRO A 26 5.66 3.61 0.72
CA PRO A 26 4.35 3.08 0.38
C PRO A 26 4.30 2.49 -1.02
N VAL A 27 3.45 1.49 -1.21
CA VAL A 27 3.17 0.88 -2.50
C VAL A 27 1.68 0.98 -2.82
N LEU A 28 1.35 1.61 -3.96
CA LEU A 28 -0.01 1.75 -4.47
C LEU A 28 -0.38 0.55 -5.34
N ILE A 29 -1.44 -0.16 -4.98
CA ILE A 29 -2.03 -1.24 -5.77
C ILE A 29 -3.31 -0.74 -6.43
N THR A 30 -3.35 -0.76 -7.76
CA THR A 30 -4.55 -0.41 -8.52
C THR A 30 -5.22 -1.68 -9.06
N THR A 31 -6.48 -1.88 -8.74
CA THR A 31 -7.29 -2.97 -9.29
C THR A 31 -8.02 -2.48 -10.55
N ARG A 32 -8.15 -3.34 -11.56
CA ARG A 32 -8.99 -3.03 -12.73
C ARG A 32 -10.47 -3.09 -12.32
N LYS A 33 -11.30 -2.26 -12.96
CA LYS A 33 -12.74 -2.13 -12.71
C LYS A 33 -13.44 -3.49 -12.72
N ASP A 34 -14.13 -3.80 -11.62
CA ASP A 34 -15.27 -4.72 -11.65
C ASP A 34 -16.53 -3.85 -11.74
N TYR A 35 -17.11 -3.72 -12.94
CA TYR A 35 -18.44 -3.17 -13.28
C TYR A 35 -18.86 -1.76 -12.76
N ARG A 36 -18.12 -1.13 -11.84
CA ARG A 36 -18.39 0.21 -11.31
C ARG A 36 -17.33 1.18 -11.79
N ASP A 37 -17.74 2.39 -12.11
CA ASP A 37 -16.98 3.31 -12.94
C ASP A 37 -15.68 3.90 -12.38
N GLN A 38 -15.19 3.41 -11.24
CA GLN A 38 -13.95 3.89 -10.63
C GLN A 38 -12.98 2.74 -10.31
N PRO A 39 -11.69 2.88 -10.67
CA PRO A 39 -10.66 1.92 -10.26
C PRO A 39 -10.53 1.91 -8.74
N GLN A 40 -10.57 0.74 -8.11
CA GLN A 40 -10.27 0.65 -6.68
C GLN A 40 -8.75 0.70 -6.49
N GLN A 41 -8.35 1.43 -5.46
CA GLN A 41 -6.95 1.63 -5.10
C GLN A 41 -6.73 1.21 -3.66
N MET A 42 -5.61 0.56 -3.39
CA MET A 42 -5.18 0.17 -2.06
C MET A 42 -3.74 0.63 -1.86
N VAL A 43 -3.38 1.04 -0.65
CA VAL A 43 -2.02 1.42 -0.30
C VAL A 43 -1.48 0.40 0.69
N ILE A 44 -0.28 -0.09 0.44
CA ILE A 44 0.48 -0.93 1.36
C ILE A 44 1.54 -0.03 1.99
N ILE A 45 1.60 -0.06 3.32
CA ILE A 45 2.62 0.61 4.15
C ILE A 45 3.06 -0.36 5.24
N SER A 46 4.24 -0.16 5.81
CA SER A 46 4.67 -0.96 6.97
C SER A 46 3.85 -0.61 8.20
N LYS A 47 3.77 -1.54 9.16
CA LYS A 47 3.05 -1.31 10.42
C LYS A 47 3.62 -0.10 11.17
N ALA A 48 4.94 0.03 11.24
CA ALA A 48 5.59 1.15 11.91
C ALA A 48 5.20 2.50 11.28
N GLN A 49 5.08 2.56 9.96
CA GLN A 49 4.62 3.77 9.27
C GLN A 49 3.16 4.09 9.58
N TYR A 50 2.30 3.07 9.59
CA TYR A 50 0.90 3.24 9.97
C TYR A 50 0.78 3.78 11.41
N ASP A 51 1.47 3.16 12.36
CA ASP A 51 1.44 3.57 13.77
C ASP A 51 1.89 5.04 13.92
N MET A 52 3.04 5.42 13.33
CA MET A 52 3.52 6.81 13.34
C MET A 52 2.54 7.81 12.73
N MET A 53 1.81 7.43 11.68
CA MET A 53 0.79 8.28 11.06
C MET A 53 -0.40 8.47 12.01
N ILE A 54 -0.85 7.38 12.64
CA ILE A 54 -1.98 7.42 13.58
C ILE A 54 -1.63 8.21 14.83
N ASP A 55 -0.43 8.04 15.38
CA ASP A 55 0.05 8.81 16.54
C ASP A 55 0.06 10.31 16.24
N LYS A 56 0.60 10.71 15.08
CA LYS A 56 0.57 12.11 14.62
C LYS A 56 -0.85 12.66 14.46
N ILE A 57 -1.77 11.85 13.93
CA ILE A 57 -3.17 12.27 13.72
C ILE A 57 -3.88 12.44 15.06
N ASN A 58 -3.63 11.56 16.01
CA ASN A 58 -4.28 11.58 17.33
C ASN A 58 -3.67 12.59 18.30
N GLY A 59 -2.65 13.34 17.85
CA GLY A 59 -1.81 14.20 18.66
C GLY A 59 -0.80 13.37 19.42
N ASP A 60 0.49 13.68 19.23
CA ASP A 60 1.58 13.16 20.07
C ASP A 60 1.21 13.44 21.53
N LYS A 61 0.77 12.40 22.26
CA LYS A 61 0.50 12.49 23.69
C LYS A 61 1.78 12.29 24.49
#